data_AF-A0A822B767-F1
#
_entry.id   AF-A0A822B767-F1
#
_cell.length_a   1.000
_cell.length_b   1.000
_cell.length_c   1.000
_cell.angle_alpha   90.00
_cell.angle_beta   90.00
_cell.angle_gamma   90.00
#
_symmetry.space_group_name_H-M   'P 1'
#
loop_
_entity.id
_entity.type
_entity.pdbx_description
1 polymer ?
#
loop_
_entity_poly.entity_id
_entity_poly.type
_entity_poly.pdbx_seq_one_letter_code
_entity_poly.pdbx_strand_id
1 'polypeptide(L)'
;MNGNHIGVFGLTSTGKSTLLNSLLGEKKAETGAGETTKQITQYSSTQFTLWDAPGRNDETVYMTMEYISFFKGLTRRLILIQSSVKENSSMMKLLDEIDLSYDIVVNKFDLVD
;
A
#
# COMPACT_ATOMS: atom_id res chain seq x y z
N MET A 1 -1.56 15.00 8.22
CA MET A 1 -2.89 14.44 7.89
C MET A 1 -3.63 14.21 9.20
N ASN A 2 -4.94 14.44 9.30
CA ASN A 2 -5.71 14.28 10.56
C ASN A 2 -6.60 13.03 10.49
N GLY A 3 -6.51 12.16 11.50
CA GLY A 3 -7.27 10.90 11.58
C GLY A 3 -6.43 9.67 11.23
N ASN A 4 -7.09 8.52 11.08
CA ASN A 4 -6.44 7.24 10.80
C ASN A 4 -6.18 7.08 9.30
N HIS A 5 -4.96 7.40 8.85
CA HIS A 5 -4.53 7.23 7.46
C HIS A 5 -3.69 5.97 7.30
N ILE A 6 -4.17 5.02 6.52
CA ILE A 6 -3.54 3.70 6.32
C ILE A 6 -3.13 3.59 4.86
N GLY A 7 -1.82 3.47 4.60
CA GLY A 7 -1.31 3.21 3.26
C GLY A 7 -1.26 1.72 2.98
N VAL A 8 -1.69 1.30 1.79
CA VAL A 8 -1.64 -0.08 1.32
C VAL A 8 -0.71 -0.13 0.11
N PHE A 9 0.36 -0.89 0.24
CA PHE A 9 1.44 -0.99 -0.74
C PHE A 9 1.63 -2.44 -1.17
N GLY A 10 2.24 -2.65 -2.32
CA GLY A 10 2.53 -3.98 -2.85
C GLY A 10 2.40 -4.02 -4.37
N LEU A 11 2.90 -5.10 -4.97
CA LEU A 11 2.84 -5.30 -6.42
C LEU A 11 1.41 -5.29 -6.98
N THR A 12 1.30 -5.03 -8.28
CA THR A 12 0.06 -5.27 -9.02
C THR A 12 -0.37 -6.73 -8.83
N SER A 13 -1.68 -6.96 -8.72
CA SER A 13 -2.27 -8.29 -8.53
C SER A 13 -1.97 -8.99 -7.18
N THR A 14 -1.35 -8.31 -6.20
CA THR A 14 -1.24 -8.83 -4.81
C THR A 14 -2.55 -8.82 -4.04
N GLY A 15 -3.61 -8.23 -4.60
CA GLY A 15 -4.94 -8.17 -4.01
C GLY A 15 -5.23 -6.90 -3.21
N LYS A 16 -4.47 -5.81 -3.42
CA LYS A 16 -4.71 -4.50 -2.79
C LYS A 16 -6.17 -4.04 -2.92
N SER A 17 -6.71 -3.90 -4.13
CA SER A 17 -8.10 -3.46 -4.34
C SER A 17 -9.13 -4.38 -3.67
N THR A 18 -8.89 -5.70 -3.66
CA THR A 18 -9.75 -6.66 -2.96
C THR A 18 -9.70 -6.47 -1.44
N LEU A 19 -8.52 -6.27 -0.86
CA LEU A 19 -8.36 -5.98 0.56
C LEU A 19 -9.03 -4.64 0.92
N LEU A 20 -8.81 -3.59 0.12
CA LEU A 20 -9.44 -2.28 0.31
C LEU A 20 -10.96 -2.38 0.37
N ASN A 21 -11.57 -3.04 -0.63
CA ASN A 21 -13.02 -3.25 -0.66
C ASN A 21 -13.52 -4.06 0.53
N SER A 22 -12.75 -5.06 0.96
CA SER A 22 -13.10 -5.89 2.13
C SER A 22 -13.05 -5.09 3.43
N LEU A 23 -12.03 -4.25 3.61
CA LEU A 23 -11.90 -3.36 4.78
C LEU A 23 -12.99 -2.27 4.80
N LEU A 24 -13.36 -1.74 3.64
CA LEU A 24 -14.41 -0.72 3.52
C LEU A 24 -15.82 -1.30 3.66
N GLY A 25 -16.00 -2.62 3.48
CA GLY A 25 -17.31 -3.27 3.46
C GLY A 25 -18.15 -2.97 2.21
N GLU A 26 -17.56 -2.33 1.19
CA GLU A 26 -18.22 -1.93 -0.05
C GLU A 26 -17.24 -1.92 -1.23
N LYS A 27 -17.74 -2.07 -2.46
CA LYS A 27 -16.92 -2.07 -3.68
C LYS A 27 -16.61 -0.64 -4.14
N LYS A 28 -15.51 -0.07 -3.65
CA LYS A 28 -15.05 1.30 -3.95
C LYS A 28 -13.80 1.34 -4.85
N ALA A 29 -12.85 0.43 -4.63
CA ALA A 29 -11.66 0.30 -5.46
C ALA A 29 -11.97 -0.58 -6.69
N GLU A 30 -11.61 -0.10 -7.88
CA GLU A 30 -11.72 -0.90 -9.09
C GLU A 30 -10.82 -2.14 -9.00
N THR A 31 -11.40 -3.30 -9.32
CA THR A 31 -10.71 -4.59 -9.33
C THR A 31 -10.58 -5.07 -10.78
N GLY A 32 -9.36 -5.32 -11.26
CA GLY A 32 -9.10 -5.78 -12.63
C GLY A 32 -7.60 -6.00 -12.89
N ALA A 33 -7.26 -6.63 -14.02
CA ALA A 33 -5.87 -6.88 -14.42
C ALA A 33 -5.26 -5.63 -15.09
N GLY A 34 -4.30 -5.00 -14.43
CA GLY A 34 -3.54 -3.84 -14.94
C GLY A 34 -3.12 -2.89 -13.82
N GLU A 35 -2.02 -2.15 -14.00
CA GLU A 35 -1.73 -0.95 -13.22
C GLU A 35 -2.77 0.13 -13.57
N THR A 36 -3.92 0.10 -12.90
CA THR A 36 -4.94 1.16 -13.07
C THR A 36 -4.61 2.41 -12.26
N THR A 37 -3.78 2.30 -11.23
CA THR A 37 -3.44 3.40 -10.32
C THR A 37 -2.17 4.13 -10.77
N LYS A 38 -2.31 5.25 -11.51
CA LYS A 38 -1.18 6.12 -11.92
C LYS A 38 -0.81 7.19 -10.89
N GLN A 39 -1.72 7.45 -9.94
CA GLN A 39 -1.63 8.47 -8.90
C GLN A 39 -2.11 7.89 -7.56
N ILE A 40 -1.57 8.39 -6.45
CA ILE A 40 -2.02 8.02 -5.12
C ILE A 40 -3.53 8.29 -5.00
N THR A 41 -4.31 7.25 -4.70
CA THR A 41 -5.77 7.32 -4.62
C THR A 41 -6.22 7.11 -3.19
N GLN A 42 -7.19 7.91 -2.72
CA GLN A 42 -7.74 7.79 -1.38
C GLN A 42 -9.15 7.20 -1.38
N TYR A 43 -9.43 6.37 -0.38
CA TYR A 43 -10.73 5.78 -0.11
C TYR A 43 -11.10 6.02 1.36
N SER A 44 -12.09 6.86 1.61
CA SER A 44 -12.51 7.22 2.98
C SER A 44 -13.67 6.37 3.48
N SER A 45 -13.59 6.00 4.75
CA SER A 45 -14.68 5.48 5.58
C SER A 45 -14.96 6.46 6.74
N THR A 46 -15.92 6.13 7.61
CA THR A 46 -16.20 6.89 8.83
C THR A 46 -15.08 6.79 9.88
N GLN A 47 -14.22 5.77 9.79
CA GLN A 47 -13.22 5.46 10.83
C GLN A 47 -11.77 5.63 10.37
N PHE A 48 -11.51 5.52 9.07
CA PHE A 48 -10.16 5.59 8.51
C PHE A 48 -10.18 6.03 7.03
N THR A 49 -9.02 6.45 6.54
CA THR A 49 -8.76 6.68 5.11
C THR A 49 -7.71 5.69 4.65
N LEU A 50 -8.06 4.88 3.65
CA LEU A 50 -7.12 4.00 2.97
C LEU A 50 -6.50 4.72 1.78
N TRP A 51 -5.20 4.53 1.59
CA TRP A 51 -4.46 5.08 0.47
C TRP A 51 -3.89 3.94 -0.38
N ASP A 52 -4.24 3.91 -1.66
CA ASP A 52 -3.65 3.02 -2.66
C ASP A 52 -2.59 3.80 -3.42
N ALA A 53 -1.33 3.38 -3.27
CA ALA A 53 -0.23 3.93 -4.03
C ALA A 53 0.09 3.00 -5.21
N PRO A 54 0.52 3.56 -6.37
CA PRO A 54 1.01 2.76 -7.49
C PRO A 54 2.10 1.78 -7.01
N GLY A 55 1.98 0.50 -7.37
CA GLY A 55 3.00 -0.50 -7.10
C GLY A 55 4.15 -0.35 -8.09
N ARG A 56 5.13 0.51 -7.79
CA ARG A 56 6.28 0.75 -8.66
C ARG A 56 7.53 0.12 -8.06
N ASN A 57 8.27 -0.63 -8.86
CA ASN A 57 9.44 -1.41 -8.41
C ASN A 57 10.75 -0.62 -8.38
N ASP A 58 10.71 0.71 -8.48
CA ASP A 58 11.91 1.54 -8.63
C ASP A 58 12.12 2.43 -7.40
N GLU A 59 13.26 2.24 -6.71
CA GLU A 59 13.71 3.03 -5.55
C GLU A 59 13.67 4.54 -5.82
N THR A 60 14.05 4.94 -7.03
CA THR A 60 14.17 6.36 -7.39
C THR A 60 12.83 7.08 -7.36
N VAL A 61 11.73 6.37 -7.61
CA VAL A 61 10.38 6.95 -7.61
C VAL A 61 9.95 7.35 -6.20
N TYR A 62 10.38 6.61 -5.20
CA TYR A 62 9.98 6.83 -3.81
C TYR A 62 10.80 7.90 -3.08
N MET A 63 11.97 8.28 -3.60
CA MET A 63 12.86 9.27 -2.96
C MET A 63 12.41 10.73 -3.15
N THR A 64 11.30 10.99 -3.84
CA THR A 64 10.79 12.35 -3.98
C THR A 64 10.26 12.88 -2.65
N MET A 65 10.39 14.19 -2.41
CA MET A 65 9.88 14.83 -1.20
C MET A 65 8.36 14.65 -1.03
N GLU A 66 7.63 14.53 -2.13
CA GLU A 66 6.18 14.24 -2.13
C GLU A 66 5.90 12.87 -1.51
N TYR A 67 6.57 11.81 -1.97
CA TYR A 67 6.42 10.46 -1.41
C TYR A 67 6.89 10.37 0.04
N ILE A 68 8.01 11.00 0.39
CA ILE A 68 8.50 11.03 1.78
C ILE A 68 7.49 11.73 2.70
N SER A 69 6.93 12.86 2.26
CA SER A 69 5.90 13.59 3.02
C SER A 69 4.61 12.77 3.13
N PHE A 70 4.23 12.08 2.05
CA PHE A 70 3.10 11.15 2.05
C PHE A 70 3.31 10.03 3.06
N PHE A 71 4.45 9.34 3.04
CA PHE A 71 4.77 8.28 4.01
C PHE A 71 4.72 8.79 5.43
N LYS A 72 5.35 9.93 5.75
CA LYS A 72 5.32 10.54 7.09
C LYS A 72 3.90 10.94 7.53
N GLY A 73 3.01 11.24 6.59
CA GLY A 73 1.62 11.58 6.88
C GLY A 73 0.74 10.38 7.26
N LEU A 74 1.15 9.15 6.91
CA LEU A 74 0.39 7.93 7.22
C LEU A 74 0.56 7.51 8.69
N THR A 75 -0.53 7.00 9.28
CA THR A 75 -0.55 6.42 10.63
C THR A 75 -0.16 4.94 10.65
N ARG A 76 -0.40 4.23 9.54
CA ARG A 76 -0.01 2.83 9.32
C ARG A 76 0.37 2.62 7.85
N ARG A 77 1.28 1.69 7.61
CA ARG A 77 1.82 1.32 6.30
C ARG A 77 1.75 -0.20 6.17
N LEU A 78 0.84 -0.70 5.35
CA LEU A 78 0.64 -2.13 5.11
C LEU A 78 1.35 -2.52 3.81
N ILE A 79 2.31 -3.42 3.90
CA ILE A 79 3.02 -3.97 2.74
C ILE A 79 2.45 -5.35 2.43
N LEU A 80 1.68 -5.44 1.34
CA LEU A 80 1.07 -6.68 0.88
C LEU A 80 2.06 -7.49 0.05
N ILE A 81 2.24 -8.74 0.47
CA ILE A 81 3.07 -9.74 -0.20
C ILE A 81 2.25 -11.01 -0.46
N GLN A 82 2.68 -11.81 -1.44
CA GLN A 82 2.12 -13.16 -1.67
C GLN A 82 3.06 -14.22 -1.13
N SER A 83 4.29 -14.26 -1.64
CA SER A 83 5.29 -15.28 -1.30
C SER A 83 6.66 -14.70 -0.96
N SER A 84 6.90 -13.43 -1.29
CA SER A 84 8.21 -12.78 -1.17
C SER A 84 8.07 -11.30 -0.83
N VAL A 85 9.03 -10.79 -0.08
CA VAL A 85 9.21 -9.35 0.21
C VAL A 85 10.16 -8.67 -0.77
N LYS A 86 10.86 -9.43 -1.62
CA LYS A 86 11.96 -8.92 -2.46
C LYS A 86 11.54 -7.74 -3.32
N GLU A 87 10.32 -7.79 -3.85
CA GLU A 87 9.75 -6.77 -4.71
C GLU A 87 9.40 -5.47 -3.99
N ASN A 88 9.29 -5.51 -2.65
CA ASN A 88 9.06 -4.33 -1.82
C ASN A 88 10.32 -3.86 -1.07
N SER A 89 11.46 -4.55 -1.25
CA SER A 89 12.69 -4.33 -0.46
C SER A 89 13.17 -2.88 -0.50
N SER A 90 13.08 -2.27 -1.66
CA SER A 90 13.36 -0.86 -1.95
C SER A 90 12.57 0.12 -1.09
N MET A 91 11.25 -0.08 -1.03
CA MET A 91 10.36 0.73 -0.18
C MET A 91 10.60 0.44 1.30
N MET A 92 10.82 -0.82 1.67
CA MET A 92 11.13 -1.21 3.06
C MET A 92 12.39 -0.53 3.56
N LYS A 93 13.48 -0.56 2.78
CA LYS A 93 14.73 0.17 3.10
C LYS A 93 14.49 1.66 3.29
N LEU A 94 13.75 2.30 2.39
CA LEU A 94 13.44 3.72 2.52
C LEU A 94 12.67 4.00 3.82
N LEU A 95 11.67 3.18 4.16
CA LEU A 95 10.91 3.33 5.40
C LEU A 95 11.81 3.14 6.63
N ASP A 96 12.71 2.16 6.61
CA ASP A 96 13.71 1.93 7.66
C ASP A 96 14.67 3.13 7.79
N GLU A 97 15.16 3.70 6.68
CA GLU A 97 16.06 4.86 6.66
C GLU A 97 15.42 6.13 7.24
N ILE A 98 14.11 6.30 7.10
CA ILE A 98 13.37 7.46 7.63
C ILE A 98 12.66 7.17 8.96
N ASP A 99 13.00 6.07 9.63
CA ASP A 99 12.48 5.64 10.94
C ASP A 99 10.95 5.52 10.97
N LEU A 100 10.36 4.94 9.92
CA LEU A 100 8.93 4.68 9.83
C LEU A 100 8.63 3.18 9.84
N SER A 101 7.81 2.77 10.82
CA SER A 101 7.34 1.39 10.91
C SER A 101 6.33 1.02 9.82
N TYR A 102 6.29 -0.27 9.48
CA TYR A 102 5.33 -0.89 8.57
C TYR A 102 4.93 -2.29 9.05
N ASP A 103 3.77 -2.74 8.59
CA ASP A 103 3.23 -4.07 8.85
C ASP A 103 3.24 -4.88 7.56
N ILE A 104 3.70 -6.13 7.61
CA ILE A 104 3.66 -7.04 6.47
C ILE A 104 2.36 -7.83 6.50
N VAL A 105 1.64 -7.83 5.37
CA VAL A 105 0.41 -8.58 5.19
C VAL A 105 0.64 -9.64 4.12
N VAL A 106 0.66 -10.91 4.52
CA VAL A 106 0.69 -12.05 3.58
C VAL A 106 -0.72 -12.27 3.07
N ASN A 107 -0.94 -11.95 1.80
CA ASN A 107 -2.23 -12.08 1.15
C ASN A 107 -2.25 -13.29 0.21
N LYS A 108 -3.45 -13.78 -0.10
CA LYS A 108 -3.66 -15.05 -0.81
C LYS A 108 -2.99 -16.24 -0.12
N PHE A 109 -3.03 -16.22 1.22
CA PHE A 109 -2.43 -17.27 2.04
C PHE A 109 -3.06 -18.64 1.78
N ASP A 110 -4.30 -18.67 1.28
CA ASP A 110 -4.98 -19.87 0.78
C ASP A 110 -4.26 -20.57 -0.39
N LEU A 111 -3.32 -19.88 -1.07
CA LEU A 111 -2.50 -20.43 -2.15
C LEU A 111 -1.09 -20.83 -1.70
N VAL A 112 -0.78 -20.68 -0.42
CA VAL A 112 0.51 -21.09 0.15
C VAL A 112 0.36 -22.54 0.61
N ASP A 113 1.11 -23.44 -0.03
CA ASP A 113 1.20 -24.86 0.32
C ASP A 113 1.86 -25.09 1.69
#